data_AF-A0A8D8C4P7-F1
#
_entry.id   AF-A0A8D8C4P7-F1
#
_cell.length_a   1.000
_cell.length_b   1.000
_cell.length_c   1.000
_cell.angle_alpha   90.00
_cell.angle_beta   90.00
_cell.angle_gamma   90.00
#
_symmetry.space_group_name_H-M   'P 1'
#
loop_
_entity.id
_entity.type
_entity.pdbx_description
1 polymer ?
#
loop_
_entity_poly.entity_id
_entity_poly.type
_entity_poly.pdbx_seq_one_letter_code
_entity_poly.pdbx_strand_id
1 'polypeptide(L)'
;MSPFIRRYAKYLNEKALSYRTCAFDFCKLKRGKEEGSLRVMTAEKLLKTLPVLQAQLDSLLEFDCTANDLTNGVINMCFMLLFRDLIRLFACYNDGIINLLEKYFDMNKKQCRDALDLYKKFLTRMDRVGEFLKVAENVGIDKGDLPDLTKAPSSLLDALEQHLATLEGRKGSAANTPTQSAK
;
A
#
# COMPACT_ATOMS: atom_id res chain seq x y z
N MET A 1 -3.47 28.14 0.82
CA MET A 1 -4.26 27.58 1.95
C MET A 1 -5.56 26.90 1.51
N SER A 2 -6.45 27.53 0.74
CA SER A 2 -7.74 26.92 0.32
C SER A 2 -7.65 25.53 -0.34
N PRO A 3 -6.63 25.20 -1.17
CA PRO A 3 -6.45 23.84 -1.69
C PRO A 3 -6.20 22.80 -0.58
N PHE A 4 -5.37 23.12 0.41
CA PHE A 4 -5.03 22.22 1.53
C PHE A 4 -6.22 21.97 2.45
N ILE A 5 -7.09 22.97 2.66
CA ILE A 5 -8.33 22.80 3.41
C ILE A 5 -9.23 21.77 2.71
N ARG A 6 -9.42 21.89 1.38
CA ARG A 6 -10.24 20.94 0.61
C ARG A 6 -9.66 19.52 0.63
N ARG A 7 -8.35 19.39 0.42
CA ARG A 7 -7.63 18.10 0.44
C ARG A 7 -7.70 17.44 1.82
N TYR A 8 -7.48 18.20 2.89
CA TYR A 8 -7.59 17.70 4.25
C TYR A 8 -9.02 17.29 4.62
N ALA A 9 -10.02 18.10 4.25
CA ALA A 9 -11.42 17.74 4.45
C ALA A 9 -11.80 16.46 3.68
N LYS A 10 -11.30 16.29 2.45
CA LYS A 10 -11.47 15.04 1.68
C LYS A 10 -10.88 13.85 2.44
N TYR A 11 -9.66 13.99 2.97
CA TYR A 11 -9.04 12.95 3.79
C TYR A 11 -9.87 12.58 5.04
N LEU A 12 -10.38 13.57 5.77
CA LEU A 12 -11.21 13.30 6.95
C LEU A 12 -12.52 12.56 6.59
N ASN A 13 -13.14 12.93 5.47
CA ASN A 13 -14.32 12.23 4.95
C ASN A 13 -13.97 10.78 4.57
N GLU A 14 -12.85 10.57 3.90
CA GLU A 14 -12.38 9.23 3.52
C GLU A 14 -12.03 8.38 4.75
N LYS A 15 -11.43 8.99 5.79
CA LYS A 15 -11.17 8.34 7.09
C LYS A 15 -12.47 7.89 7.76
N ALA A 16 -13.52 8.72 7.72
CA ALA A 16 -14.83 8.36 8.26
C ALA A 16 -15.50 7.25 7.43
N LEU A 17 -15.41 7.31 6.09
CA LEU A 17 -15.91 6.29 5.19
C LEU A 17 -15.22 4.93 5.41
N SER A 18 -13.90 4.95 5.55
CA SER A 18 -13.07 3.79 5.87
C SER A 18 -13.53 3.14 7.17
N TYR A 19 -13.68 3.94 8.24
CA TYR A 19 -14.18 3.45 9.53
C TYR A 19 -15.57 2.83 9.42
N ARG A 20 -16.49 3.48 8.70
CA ARG A 20 -17.85 2.95 8.46
C ARG A 20 -17.83 1.61 7.73
N THR A 21 -16.93 1.45 6.76
CA THR A 21 -16.87 0.26 5.90
C THR A 21 -16.23 -0.93 6.62
N CYS A 22 -15.17 -0.69 7.39
CA CYS A 22 -14.41 -1.74 8.06
C CYS A 22 -14.85 -1.99 9.52
N ALA A 23 -15.62 -1.06 10.11
CA ALA A 23 -16.00 -1.04 11.53
C ALA A 23 -14.83 -0.99 12.51
N PHE A 24 -13.67 -0.51 12.08
CA PHE A 24 -12.50 -0.23 12.91
C PHE A 24 -11.63 0.88 12.29
N ASP A 25 -10.78 1.51 13.10
CA ASP A 25 -9.83 2.53 12.64
C ASP A 25 -8.48 1.88 12.34
N PHE A 26 -8.03 1.92 11.08
CA PHE A 26 -6.71 1.44 10.70
C PHE A 26 -5.58 2.10 11.50
N CYS A 27 -5.72 3.37 11.89
CA CYS A 27 -4.73 4.08 12.69
C CYS A 27 -4.73 3.63 14.17
N LYS A 28 -5.64 2.76 14.60
CA LYS A 28 -5.71 2.26 15.99
C LYS A 28 -5.59 0.75 16.09
N LEU A 29 -5.38 0.06 14.96
CA LEU A 29 -5.18 -1.38 14.98
C LEU A 29 -3.92 -1.74 15.78
N LYS A 30 -4.06 -2.79 16.59
CA LYS A 30 -2.91 -3.46 17.20
C LYS A 30 -2.03 -4.01 16.10
N ARG A 31 -0.71 -3.94 16.31
CA ARG A 31 0.35 -4.39 15.39
C ARG A 31 1.12 -5.54 16.02
N GLY A 32 1.69 -6.41 15.21
CA GLY A 32 2.56 -7.51 15.67
C GLY A 32 2.17 -8.89 15.10
N LYS A 33 3.11 -9.82 15.15
CA LYS A 33 3.03 -11.16 14.53
C LYS A 33 1.79 -11.99 14.96
N GLU A 34 1.25 -11.76 16.15
CA GLU A 34 0.17 -12.60 16.71
C GLU A 34 -1.16 -11.85 16.91
N GLU A 35 -1.17 -10.50 16.92
CA GLU A 35 -2.38 -9.70 17.17
C GLU A 35 -2.69 -8.67 16.07
N GLY A 36 -1.86 -8.59 15.01
CA GLY A 36 -2.08 -7.70 13.88
C GLY A 36 -3.36 -8.07 13.15
N SER A 37 -4.45 -7.30 13.31
CA SER A 37 -5.76 -7.64 12.75
C SER A 37 -5.75 -7.87 11.24
N LEU A 38 -4.83 -7.21 10.51
CA LEU A 38 -4.62 -7.43 9.09
C LEU A 38 -3.69 -8.60 8.77
N ARG A 39 -2.78 -8.98 9.67
CA ARG A 39 -1.83 -10.08 9.50
C ARG A 39 -2.48 -11.46 9.62
N VAL A 40 -3.50 -11.58 10.47
CA VAL A 40 -4.26 -12.83 10.68
C VAL A 40 -5.56 -12.92 9.89
N MET A 41 -5.90 -11.88 9.12
CA MET A 41 -7.17 -11.80 8.37
C MET A 41 -7.27 -12.89 7.30
N THR A 42 -8.47 -13.43 7.07
CA THR A 42 -8.73 -14.41 6.00
C THR A 42 -8.55 -13.76 4.62
N ALA A 43 -8.18 -14.55 3.60
CA ALA A 43 -7.94 -14.05 2.25
C ALA A 43 -9.14 -13.26 1.69
N GLU A 44 -10.36 -13.77 1.87
CA GLU A 44 -11.57 -13.11 1.35
C GLU A 44 -11.82 -11.74 2.00
N LYS A 45 -11.67 -11.66 3.34
CA LYS A 45 -11.85 -10.40 4.05
C LYS A 45 -10.71 -9.43 3.75
N LEU A 46 -9.48 -9.94 3.61
CA LEU A 46 -8.30 -9.15 3.29
C LEU A 46 -8.43 -8.47 1.91
N LEU A 47 -8.84 -9.22 0.88
CA LEU A 47 -9.06 -8.70 -0.48
C LEU A 47 -10.15 -7.60 -0.53
N LYS A 48 -11.11 -7.62 0.39
CA LYS A 48 -12.12 -6.56 0.53
C LYS A 48 -11.63 -5.38 1.37
N THR A 49 -10.73 -5.63 2.33
CA THR A 49 -10.24 -4.62 3.29
C THR A 49 -9.10 -3.78 2.71
N LEU A 50 -8.18 -4.38 1.95
CA LEU A 50 -7.04 -3.68 1.35
C LEU A 50 -7.44 -2.52 0.42
N PRO A 51 -8.47 -2.63 -0.44
CA PRO A 51 -8.95 -1.51 -1.25
C PRO A 51 -9.39 -0.31 -0.40
N VAL A 52 -10.03 -0.54 0.75
CA VAL A 52 -10.49 0.54 1.64
C VAL A 52 -9.31 1.25 2.28
N LEU A 53 -8.32 0.48 2.74
CA LEU A 53 -7.06 1.02 3.26
C LEU A 53 -6.31 1.83 2.18
N GLN A 54 -6.23 1.32 0.95
CA GLN A 54 -5.63 2.01 -0.18
C GLN A 54 -6.31 3.36 -0.45
N ALA A 55 -7.64 3.39 -0.49
CA ALA A 55 -8.40 4.63 -0.73
C ALA A 55 -8.14 5.68 0.36
N GLN A 56 -8.11 5.28 1.63
CA GLN A 56 -7.79 6.17 2.73
C GLN A 56 -6.35 6.70 2.64
N LEU A 57 -5.38 5.84 2.28
CA LEU A 57 -3.99 6.25 2.09
C LEU A 57 -3.84 7.19 0.88
N ASP A 58 -4.53 6.92 -0.22
CA ASP A 58 -4.49 7.78 -1.41
C ASP A 58 -5.02 9.17 -1.10
N SER A 59 -6.15 9.27 -0.40
CA SER A 59 -6.70 10.57 0.00
C SER A 59 -5.78 11.33 0.97
N LEU A 60 -4.98 10.63 1.77
CA LEU A 60 -3.95 11.26 2.61
C LEU A 60 -2.83 11.82 1.73
N LEU A 61 -2.31 11.01 0.80
CA LEU A 61 -1.22 11.38 -0.09
C LEU A 61 -1.60 12.47 -1.09
N GLU A 62 -2.90 12.68 -1.34
CA GLU A 62 -3.42 13.82 -2.10
C GLU A 62 -3.26 15.18 -1.38
N PHE A 63 -2.85 15.20 -0.10
CA PHE A 63 -2.50 16.46 0.55
C PHE A 63 -1.40 17.21 -0.21
N ASP A 64 -0.42 16.45 -0.73
CA ASP A 64 0.51 16.85 -1.80
C ASP A 64 1.05 18.27 -1.59
N CYS A 65 1.71 18.46 -0.45
CA CYS A 65 2.35 19.71 -0.06
C CYS A 65 3.87 19.61 -0.22
N THR A 66 4.50 20.74 -0.46
CA THR A 66 5.95 20.89 -0.40
C THR A 66 6.38 21.52 0.92
N ALA A 67 7.67 21.47 1.26
CA ALA A 67 8.20 22.16 2.44
C ALA A 67 7.92 23.68 2.39
N ASN A 68 7.87 24.27 1.20
CA ASN A 68 7.57 25.70 1.00
C ASN A 68 6.10 26.06 1.26
N ASP A 69 5.19 25.09 1.27
CA ASP A 69 3.78 25.33 1.61
C ASP A 69 3.56 25.39 3.14
N LEU A 70 4.48 24.79 3.90
CA LEU A 70 4.43 24.58 5.35
C LEU A 70 4.91 25.81 6.14
N THR A 71 4.24 26.95 5.89
CA THR A 71 4.70 28.29 6.30
C THR A 71 4.08 28.83 7.58
N ASN A 72 3.09 28.14 8.15
CA ASN A 72 2.36 28.63 9.32
C ASN A 72 1.94 27.48 10.25
N GLY A 73 1.68 27.81 11.52
CA GLY A 73 1.35 26.81 12.55
C GLY A 73 0.13 25.95 12.24
N VAL A 74 -0.86 26.46 11.50
CA VAL A 74 -2.09 25.71 11.19
C VAL A 74 -1.81 24.60 10.18
N ILE A 75 -1.15 24.92 9.06
CA ILE A 75 -0.80 23.89 8.07
C ILE A 75 0.23 22.91 8.61
N ASN A 76 1.16 23.38 9.45
CA ASN A 76 2.16 22.52 10.09
C ASN A 76 1.50 21.51 11.03
N MET A 77 0.54 21.94 11.86
CA MET A 77 -0.22 21.03 12.72
C MET A 77 -1.03 20.02 11.89
N CYS A 78 -1.68 20.47 10.82
CA CYS A 78 -2.41 19.61 9.89
C CYS A 78 -1.49 18.53 9.29
N PHE A 79 -0.32 18.93 8.79
CA PHE A 79 0.69 18.03 8.25
C PHE A 79 1.18 17.03 9.29
N MET A 80 1.44 17.46 10.53
CA MET A 80 1.87 16.57 11.61
C MET A 80 0.81 15.51 11.95
N LEU A 81 -0.47 15.85 11.91
CA LEU A 81 -1.56 14.88 12.09
C LEU A 81 -1.62 13.89 10.93
N LEU A 82 -1.47 14.36 9.68
CA LEU A 82 -1.41 13.49 8.50
C LEU A 82 -0.20 12.56 8.56
N PHE A 83 0.98 13.06 8.96
CA PHE A 83 2.18 12.27 9.13
C PHE A 83 1.96 11.12 10.14
N ARG A 84 1.41 11.43 11.32
CA ARG A 84 1.11 10.41 12.34
C ARG A 84 0.15 9.34 11.88
N ASP A 85 -0.83 9.70 11.05
CA ASP A 85 -1.76 8.74 10.46
C ASP A 85 -1.09 7.95 9.34
N LEU A 86 -0.27 8.58 8.50
CA LEU A 86 0.50 7.93 7.44
C LEU A 86 1.37 6.80 7.99
N ILE A 87 2.13 7.04 9.07
CA ILE A 87 3.00 6.01 9.66
C ILE A 87 2.18 4.78 10.07
N ARG A 88 1.00 4.99 10.64
CA ARG A 88 0.14 3.89 11.09
C ARG A 88 -0.56 3.18 9.94
N LEU A 89 -1.07 3.93 8.97
CA LEU A 89 -1.69 3.39 7.76
C LEU A 89 -0.69 2.57 6.95
N PHE A 90 0.54 3.08 6.78
CA PHE A 90 1.58 2.38 6.05
C PHE A 90 2.02 1.10 6.76
N ALA A 91 2.18 1.12 8.08
CA ALA A 91 2.45 -0.10 8.85
C ALA A 91 1.34 -1.16 8.67
N CYS A 92 0.08 -0.74 8.80
CA CYS A 92 -1.08 -1.63 8.55
C CYS A 92 -1.10 -2.17 7.12
N TYR A 93 -0.73 -1.32 6.16
CA TYR A 93 -0.73 -1.71 4.76
C TYR A 93 0.35 -2.76 4.47
N ASN A 94 1.55 -2.60 5.04
CA ASN A 94 2.60 -3.62 4.98
C ASN A 94 2.15 -4.95 5.60
N ASP A 95 1.54 -4.94 6.79
CA ASP A 95 1.02 -6.16 7.41
C ASP A 95 -0.01 -6.87 6.53
N GLY A 96 -0.91 -6.11 5.89
CA GLY A 96 -1.89 -6.63 4.97
C GLY A 96 -1.27 -7.19 3.68
N ILE A 97 -0.25 -6.55 3.13
CA ILE A 97 0.46 -7.04 1.93
C ILE A 97 1.26 -8.30 2.23
N ILE A 98 1.94 -8.38 3.38
CA ILE A 98 2.67 -9.60 3.71
C ILE A 98 1.70 -10.77 3.90
N ASN A 99 0.55 -10.56 4.57
CA ASN A 99 -0.49 -11.58 4.67
C ASN A 99 -1.04 -11.99 3.28
N LEU A 100 -1.22 -11.01 2.38
CA LEU A 100 -1.67 -11.27 1.01
C LEU A 100 -0.69 -12.18 0.27
N LEU A 101 0.61 -11.89 0.38
CA LEU A 101 1.68 -12.65 -0.26
C LEU A 101 1.83 -14.06 0.33
N GLU A 102 1.73 -14.21 1.66
CA GLU A 102 1.76 -15.50 2.35
C GLU A 102 0.65 -16.44 1.86
N LYS A 103 -0.53 -15.89 1.53
CA LYS A 103 -1.70 -16.66 1.07
C LYS A 103 -1.81 -16.78 -0.44
N TYR A 104 -1.00 -16.04 -1.21
CA TYR A 104 -1.20 -15.85 -2.66
C TYR A 104 -1.18 -17.17 -3.44
N PHE A 105 -0.26 -18.08 -3.13
CA PHE A 105 -0.10 -19.33 -3.87
C PHE A 105 -1.21 -20.36 -3.62
N ASP A 106 -2.00 -20.17 -2.55
CA ASP A 106 -3.16 -21.00 -2.20
C ASP A 106 -4.48 -20.38 -2.70
N MET A 107 -4.45 -19.19 -3.31
CA MET A 107 -5.63 -18.51 -3.79
C MET A 107 -6.14 -19.09 -5.12
N ASN A 108 -7.45 -18.93 -5.37
CA ASN A 108 -8.00 -19.29 -6.68
C ASN A 108 -7.63 -18.24 -7.75
N LYS A 109 -7.77 -18.61 -9.03
CA LYS A 109 -7.43 -17.75 -10.19
C LYS A 109 -7.96 -16.31 -10.09
N LYS A 110 -9.21 -16.12 -9.63
CA LYS A 110 -9.81 -14.78 -9.50
C LYS A 110 -9.13 -14.00 -8.37
N GLN A 111 -8.96 -14.63 -7.22
CA GLN A 111 -8.29 -14.04 -6.07
C GLN A 111 -6.82 -13.70 -6.36
N CYS A 112 -6.08 -14.56 -7.07
CA CYS A 112 -4.70 -14.26 -7.49
C CYS A 112 -4.64 -13.01 -8.37
N ARG A 113 -5.57 -12.85 -9.30
CA ARG A 113 -5.64 -11.65 -10.15
C ARG A 113 -5.89 -10.39 -9.33
N ASP A 114 -6.86 -10.45 -8.41
CA ASP A 114 -7.20 -9.32 -7.53
C ASP A 114 -6.02 -8.98 -6.60
N ALA A 115 -5.37 -10.01 -6.04
CA ALA A 115 -4.21 -9.86 -5.16
C ALA A 115 -2.99 -9.26 -5.90
N LEU A 116 -2.73 -9.69 -7.14
CA LEU A 116 -1.64 -9.16 -7.95
C LEU A 116 -1.86 -7.69 -8.29
N ASP A 117 -3.08 -7.29 -8.65
CA ASP A 117 -3.43 -5.88 -8.87
C ASP A 117 -3.20 -5.04 -7.60
N LEU A 118 -3.65 -5.54 -6.44
CA LEU A 118 -3.41 -4.89 -5.15
C LEU A 118 -1.92 -4.74 -4.81
N TYR A 119 -1.10 -5.74 -5.13
CA TYR A 119 0.35 -5.70 -4.91
C TYR A 119 1.04 -4.71 -5.85
N LYS A 120 0.70 -4.68 -7.14
CA LYS A 120 1.23 -3.66 -8.08
C LYS A 120 0.88 -2.25 -7.62
N LYS A 121 -0.35 -2.05 -7.16
CA LYS A 121 -0.83 -0.81 -6.55
C LYS A 121 -0.11 -0.44 -5.25
N PHE A 122 0.35 -1.41 -4.48
CA PHE A 122 1.19 -1.17 -3.30
C PHE A 122 2.54 -0.59 -3.69
N LEU A 123 3.20 -1.15 -4.70
CA LEU A 123 4.52 -0.68 -5.15
C LEU A 123 4.48 0.80 -5.55
N THR A 124 3.48 1.23 -6.32
CA THR A 124 3.35 2.64 -6.74
C THR A 124 3.06 3.58 -5.57
N ARG A 125 2.34 3.12 -4.54
CA ARG A 125 2.06 3.91 -3.33
C ARG A 125 3.30 4.02 -2.45
N MET A 126 4.16 3.00 -2.43
CA MET A 126 5.41 3.02 -1.67
C MET A 126 6.31 4.19 -2.10
N ASP A 127 6.40 4.47 -3.40
CA ASP A 127 7.16 5.61 -3.92
C ASP A 127 6.57 6.94 -3.42
N ARG A 128 5.24 7.11 -3.50
CA ARG A 128 4.54 8.32 -3.02
C ARG A 128 4.67 8.52 -1.51
N VAL A 129 4.66 7.44 -0.73
CA VAL A 129 4.95 7.50 0.71
C VAL A 129 6.37 8.00 0.92
N GLY A 130 7.35 7.51 0.16
CA GLY A 130 8.73 8.00 0.22
C GLY A 130 8.85 9.50 -0.08
N GLU A 131 8.11 10.01 -1.06
CA GLU A 131 8.05 11.44 -1.34
C GLU A 131 7.47 12.25 -0.17
N PHE A 132 6.39 11.77 0.44
CA PHE A 132 5.82 12.39 1.63
C PHE A 132 6.82 12.43 2.80
N LEU A 133 7.53 11.32 3.03
CA LEU A 133 8.53 11.24 4.11
C LEU A 133 9.72 12.17 3.88
N LYS A 134 10.12 12.44 2.64
CA LYS A 134 11.14 13.46 2.32
C LYS A 134 10.67 14.86 2.70
N VAL A 135 9.39 15.18 2.46
CA VAL A 135 8.82 16.46 2.90
C VAL A 135 8.82 16.54 4.43
N ALA A 136 8.46 15.44 5.11
CA ALA A 136 8.52 15.33 6.57
C ALA A 136 9.93 15.58 7.13
N GLU A 137 10.95 14.93 6.55
CA GLU A 137 12.35 15.15 6.91
C GLU A 137 12.75 16.63 6.74
N ASN A 138 12.38 17.25 5.62
CA ASN A 138 12.73 18.64 5.32
C ASN A 138 12.11 19.67 6.27
N VAL A 139 10.99 19.34 6.92
CA VAL A 139 10.35 20.22 7.92
C VAL A 139 10.76 19.90 9.36
N GLY A 140 11.76 19.04 9.54
CA GLY A 140 12.38 18.77 10.83
C GLY A 140 11.77 17.61 11.62
N ILE A 141 11.11 16.66 10.94
CA ILE A 141 10.77 15.37 11.57
C ILE A 141 12.04 14.52 11.66
N ASP A 142 12.30 13.98 12.85
CA ASP A 142 13.49 13.18 13.13
C ASP A 142 13.53 11.90 12.29
N LYS A 143 14.71 11.58 11.77
CA LYS A 143 14.94 10.36 10.96
C LYS A 143 14.58 9.07 11.71
N GLY A 144 14.70 9.07 13.04
CA GLY A 144 14.33 7.93 13.87
C GLY A 144 12.82 7.64 13.88
N ASP A 145 12.00 8.63 13.57
CA ASP A 145 10.53 8.49 13.49
C ASP A 145 10.05 8.10 12.09
N LEU A 146 10.93 8.13 11.09
CA LEU A 146 10.61 7.76 9.72
C LEU A 146 10.74 6.23 9.54
N PRO A 147 9.74 5.57 8.93
CA PRO A 147 9.83 4.15 8.63
C PRO A 147 10.85 3.90 7.52
N ASP A 148 11.61 2.81 7.64
CA ASP A 148 12.51 2.38 6.59
C ASP A 148 11.71 1.81 5.40
N LEU A 149 11.96 2.36 4.21
CA LEU A 149 11.31 1.97 2.98
C LEU A 149 12.23 1.04 2.19
N THR A 150 12.25 -0.23 2.56
CA THR A 150 13.00 -1.26 1.81
C THR A 150 12.27 -1.59 0.51
N LYS A 151 12.89 -1.33 -0.63
CA LYS A 151 12.29 -1.69 -1.93
C LYS A 151 12.04 -3.19 -2.01
N ALA A 152 10.85 -3.57 -2.46
CA ALA A 152 10.53 -4.96 -2.72
C ALA A 152 11.40 -5.50 -3.88
N PRO A 153 11.90 -6.74 -3.80
CA PRO A 153 12.69 -7.33 -4.86
C PRO A 153 11.84 -7.54 -6.12
N SER A 154 12.37 -7.14 -7.29
CA SER A 154 11.67 -7.27 -8.57
C SER A 154 11.32 -8.72 -8.91
N SER A 155 12.18 -9.66 -8.51
CA SER A 155 11.97 -11.11 -8.70
C SER A 155 10.70 -11.63 -8.05
N LEU A 156 10.21 -10.99 -6.98
CA LEU A 156 8.95 -11.38 -6.36
C LEU A 156 7.77 -11.07 -7.28
N LEU A 157 7.78 -9.92 -7.96
CA LEU A 157 6.70 -9.58 -8.89
C LEU A 157 6.64 -10.57 -10.05
N ASP A 158 7.78 -10.91 -10.64
CA ASP A 158 7.88 -11.88 -11.74
C ASP A 158 7.32 -13.26 -11.33
N ALA A 159 7.64 -13.71 -10.11
CA ALA A 159 7.13 -14.98 -9.57
C ALA A 159 5.60 -14.99 -9.41
N LEU A 160 5.01 -13.88 -8.92
CA LEU A 160 3.55 -13.76 -8.76
C LEU A 160 2.84 -13.75 -10.11
N GLU A 161 3.41 -13.07 -11.11
CA GLU A 161 2.89 -13.03 -12.48
C GLU A 161 2.95 -14.39 -13.16
N GLN A 162 4.07 -15.10 -13.03
CA GLN A 162 4.24 -16.44 -13.58
C GLN A 162 3.26 -17.45 -12.96
N HIS A 163 3.04 -17.38 -11.65
CA HIS A 163 2.06 -18.23 -10.97
C HIS A 163 0.64 -17.97 -11.50
N LEU A 164 0.24 -16.69 -11.64
CA LEU A 164 -1.05 -16.36 -12.22
C LEU A 164 -1.16 -16.88 -13.66
N ALA A 165 -0.16 -16.65 -14.51
CA ALA A 165 -0.15 -17.12 -15.90
C ALA A 165 -0.35 -18.65 -16.00
N THR A 166 0.27 -19.40 -15.09
CA THR A 166 0.11 -20.86 -14.98
C THR A 166 -1.35 -21.23 -14.67
N LEU A 167 -1.98 -20.55 -13.71
CA LEU A 167 -3.40 -20.73 -13.38
C LEU A 167 -4.35 -20.28 -14.51
N GLU A 168 -3.94 -19.31 -15.33
CA GLU A 168 -4.74 -18.86 -16.46
C GLU A 168 -4.76 -19.86 -17.63
N GLY A 169 -3.94 -20.91 -17.59
CA GLY A 169 -3.77 -21.85 -18.68
C GLY A 169 -3.00 -21.26 -19.86
N ARG A 170 -2.36 -20.09 -19.67
CA ARG A 170 -1.31 -19.60 -20.57
C ARG A 170 -0.09 -20.49 -20.35
N LYS A 171 -0.08 -21.66 -20.99
CA LYS A 171 1.17 -22.31 -21.36
C LYS A 171 1.98 -21.23 -22.06
N GLY A 172 3.11 -20.84 -21.46
CA GLY A 172 4.08 -20.00 -22.13
C GLY A 172 4.28 -20.57 -23.53
N SER A 173 4.26 -19.70 -24.53
CA SER A 173 4.88 -20.01 -25.80
C SER A 173 6.33 -20.37 -25.46
N ALA A 174 6.60 -21.66 -25.30
CA ALA A 174 7.93 -22.19 -25.40
C ALA A 174 8.43 -21.70 -26.75
N ALA A 175 9.47 -20.86 -26.72
CA ALA A 175 10.22 -20.55 -27.91
C ALA A 175 10.55 -21.89 -28.57
N ASN A 176 9.97 -22.13 -29.74
CA ASN A 176 10.37 -23.24 -30.59
C ASN A 176 11.82 -22.99 -30.98
N THR A 177 12.75 -23.61 -30.25
CA THR A 177 14.12 -23.79 -30.72
C THR A 177 14.03 -24.65 -31.97
N PRO A 178 14.49 -24.19 -33.14
CA PRO A 178 14.51 -25.02 -34.33
C PRO A 178 15.49 -26.16 -34.11
N THR A 179 14.99 -27.39 -34.21
CA THR A 179 15.79 -28.60 -34.39
C THR A 179 16.67 -28.41 -35.62
N GLN A 180 17.97 -28.16 -35.43
CA GLN A 180 18.94 -28.32 -36.52
C GLN A 180 19.27 -29.80 -36.64
N SER A 181 18.68 -30.39 -37.68
CA SER A 181 19.00 -31.70 -38.22
C SER A 181 20.47 -31.80 -38.60
N ALA A 182 21.07 -32.93 -38.25
CA ALA A 182 22.38 -33.35 -38.72
C ALA A 182 22.45 -33.42 -40.26
N LYS A 183 23.57 -32.96 -40.81
CA LYS A 183 24.35 -33.60 -41.88
C LYS A 183 25.77 -33.07 -41.88
#